data_AF-F2PKB2-F1
#
_entry.id   AF-F2PKB2-F1
#
_cell.length_a   1.000
_cell.length_b   1.000
_cell.length_c   1.000
_cell.angle_alpha   90.00
_cell.angle_beta   90.00
_cell.angle_gamma   90.00
#
_symmetry.space_group_name_H-M   'P 1'
#
loop_
_entity.id
_entity.type
_entity.pdbx_description
1 polymer ?
#
loop_
_entity_poly.entity_id
_entity_poly.type
_entity_poly.pdbx_seq_one_letter_code
_entity_poly.pdbx_strand_id
1 'polypeptide(L)'
;MAQSGTELFSTSWTLHRLSPLYHGQDSKSSLLEAPDCIRAYASRLRDTLTGNVLGGIVQTSAQSTGIGGLDDILARAGALKECKWTNIPTWSYWNEEHSILEDHPDQESSLTLTPDQSAGILISLQYDNATYKAALLAGPDGYRHEGDERPEGTTFLPLLVTRMPNALRQSLLSFLSETFDTRISVLRLPSSFLCRAFERYLATLNRTASRMKKHATYQTAASKVESRAFIESIMKEVQLTLSFPPPISTDLKSLDIHIPRDSLSAFYEHGLGSLEAESNKKSIERDVPSAPFLKALSEYFDHNLAMKLDLRDFTGRDSSSTGNSKGQNIRLTKVSCGAFVLGSEGRIKFLANPGRTILLDDSDEEEGDGIDVDEREKRLVWKANEELLRVLTARTTGPWTPDNDR
;
A
#
# COMPACT_ATOMS: atom_id res chain seq x y z
N MET A 1 14.71 18.54 -7.90
CA MET A 1 15.38 17.22 -7.97
C MET A 1 14.46 16.20 -7.36
N ALA A 2 13.82 15.38 -8.20
CA ALA A 2 12.71 14.52 -7.84
C ALA A 2 13.18 13.33 -6.99
N GLN A 3 12.61 13.26 -5.78
CA GLN A 3 12.74 12.18 -4.79
C GLN A 3 11.44 11.36 -4.72
N SER A 4 10.55 11.50 -5.71
CA SER A 4 9.11 11.21 -5.59
C SER A 4 8.80 9.78 -5.11
N GLY A 5 9.60 8.78 -5.49
CA GLY A 5 9.39 7.38 -5.09
C GLY A 5 9.90 7.00 -3.71
N THR A 6 11.09 7.48 -3.31
CA THR A 6 11.70 7.13 -2.01
C THR A 6 10.94 7.74 -0.83
N GLU A 7 10.12 8.76 -1.09
CA GLU A 7 9.35 9.50 -0.10
C GLU A 7 8.17 8.74 0.50
N LEU A 8 7.65 7.73 -0.22
CA LEU A 8 6.59 6.85 0.29
C LEU A 8 7.10 5.90 1.39
N PHE A 9 8.41 5.69 1.48
CA PHE A 9 9.06 4.79 2.42
C PHE A 9 9.43 5.48 3.73
N SER A 10 9.61 4.69 4.79
CA SER A 10 10.02 5.07 6.16
C SER A 10 8.99 5.85 6.99
N THR A 11 7.84 6.23 6.45
CA THR A 11 6.90 7.13 7.14
C THR A 11 5.46 6.62 7.14
N SER A 12 4.69 7.01 8.16
CA SER A 12 3.33 6.53 8.34
C SER A 12 2.34 7.36 7.54
N TRP A 13 1.49 6.67 6.78
CA TRP A 13 0.47 7.23 5.91
C TRP A 13 -0.92 6.84 6.40
N THR A 14 -1.88 7.76 6.25
CA THR A 14 -3.31 7.46 6.40
C THR A 14 -3.94 7.23 5.03
N LEU A 15 -4.65 6.12 4.90
CA LEU A 15 -5.27 5.62 3.68
C LEU A 15 -6.72 6.07 3.56
N HIS A 16 -7.09 6.56 2.38
CA HIS A 16 -8.46 6.93 2.01
C HIS A 16 -8.79 6.31 0.66
N ARG A 17 -10.06 5.95 0.48
CA ARG A 17 -10.65 5.60 -0.80
C ARG A 17 -11.19 6.87 -1.45
N LEU A 18 -10.91 7.03 -2.73
CA LEU A 18 -11.44 8.09 -3.59
C LEU A 18 -12.36 7.51 -4.66
N SER A 19 -13.43 8.24 -4.99
CA SER A 19 -14.13 8.05 -6.25
C SER A 19 -13.35 8.74 -7.39
N PRO A 20 -13.70 8.48 -8.67
CA PRO A 20 -13.09 9.21 -9.79
C PRO A 20 -13.12 10.73 -9.55
N LEU A 21 -12.03 11.40 -9.92
CA LEU A 21 -11.89 12.85 -9.86
C LEU A 21 -12.53 13.43 -11.12
N TYR A 22 -13.60 14.19 -10.97
CA TYR A 22 -14.26 14.85 -12.09
C TYR A 22 -13.61 16.22 -12.34
N HIS A 23 -13.11 16.45 -13.55
CA HIS A 23 -12.43 17.69 -13.96
C HIS A 23 -12.84 18.13 -15.37
N GLY A 24 -13.98 17.65 -15.87
CA GLY A 24 -14.44 17.92 -17.24
C GLY A 24 -14.67 19.39 -17.58
N GLN A 25 -14.74 20.26 -16.57
CA GLN A 25 -14.81 21.71 -16.76
C GLN A 25 -13.46 22.33 -17.14
N ASP A 26 -12.36 21.80 -16.59
CA ASP A 26 -11.01 22.36 -16.74
C ASP A 26 -10.20 21.63 -17.83
N SER A 27 -10.40 20.32 -18.00
CA SER A 27 -9.78 19.54 -19.09
C SER A 27 -10.64 18.35 -19.52
N LYS A 28 -10.65 18.08 -20.83
CA LYS A 28 -11.24 16.87 -21.42
C LYS A 28 -10.31 15.65 -21.32
N SER A 29 -8.99 15.87 -21.28
CA SER A 29 -7.97 14.82 -21.10
C SER A 29 -7.70 14.54 -19.63
N SER A 30 -7.13 13.36 -19.33
CA SER A 30 -6.76 12.94 -17.97
C SER A 30 -5.89 13.99 -17.26
N LEU A 31 -6.05 14.17 -15.94
CA LEU A 31 -5.21 15.09 -15.17
C LEU A 31 -3.72 14.77 -15.31
N LEU A 32 -3.37 13.49 -15.49
CA LEU A 32 -1.99 13.05 -15.65
C LEU A 32 -1.34 13.57 -16.95
N GLU A 33 -2.14 13.89 -17.97
CA GLU A 33 -1.70 14.39 -19.27
C GLU A 33 -1.70 15.92 -19.37
N ALA A 34 -2.25 16.61 -18.35
CA ALA A 34 -2.49 18.05 -18.37
C ALA A 34 -1.65 18.78 -17.30
N PRO A 35 -0.34 19.02 -17.53
CA PRO A 35 0.55 19.63 -16.53
C PRO A 35 0.12 21.04 -16.12
N ASP A 36 -0.52 21.78 -17.03
CA ASP A 36 -1.03 23.12 -16.72
C ASP A 36 -2.24 23.08 -15.80
N CYS A 37 -3.11 22.07 -15.95
CA CYS A 37 -4.23 21.85 -15.04
C CYS A 37 -3.71 21.48 -13.64
N ILE A 38 -2.74 20.56 -13.56
CA ILE A 38 -2.08 20.20 -12.29
C ILE A 38 -1.49 21.44 -11.59
N ARG A 39 -0.81 22.32 -12.34
CA ARG A 39 -0.24 23.56 -11.79
C ARG A 39 -1.32 24.55 -11.31
N ALA A 40 -2.44 24.63 -12.03
CA ALA A 40 -3.58 25.46 -11.65
C ALA A 40 -4.21 24.96 -10.34
N TYR A 41 -4.45 23.65 -10.20
CA TYR A 41 -4.97 23.06 -8.96
C TYR A 41 -4.00 23.21 -7.79
N ALA A 42 -2.69 23.06 -8.01
CA ALA A 42 -1.68 23.32 -6.98
C ALA A 42 -1.75 24.77 -6.46
N SER A 43 -1.93 25.73 -7.37
CA SER A 43 -2.08 27.15 -7.02
C SER A 43 -3.40 27.41 -6.28
N ARG A 44 -4.53 26.86 -6.74
CA ARG A 44 -5.82 26.96 -6.05
C ARG A 44 -5.77 26.36 -4.63
N LEU A 45 -5.11 25.22 -4.45
CA LEU A 45 -4.91 24.62 -3.13
C LEU A 45 -4.04 25.52 -2.24
N ARG A 46 -2.96 26.09 -2.79
CA ARG A 46 -2.11 27.05 -2.07
C ARG A 46 -2.94 28.24 -1.58
N ASP A 47 -3.74 28.83 -2.47
CA ASP A 47 -4.58 30.00 -2.18
C ASP A 47 -5.67 29.67 -1.16
N THR A 48 -6.22 28.44 -1.20
CA THR A 48 -7.19 27.98 -0.18
C THR A 48 -6.52 27.85 1.18
N LEU A 49 -5.31 27.28 1.23
CA LEU A 49 -4.56 27.10 2.48
C LEU A 49 -4.01 28.41 3.06
N THR A 50 -3.66 29.40 2.23
CA THR A 50 -3.21 30.73 2.69
C THR A 50 -4.38 31.68 2.95
N GLY A 51 -5.43 31.63 2.14
CA GLY A 51 -6.65 32.44 2.27
C GLY A 51 -7.48 32.08 3.50
N ASN A 52 -7.53 30.79 3.88
CA ASN A 52 -8.16 30.37 5.14
C ASN A 52 -7.41 30.86 6.40
N VAL A 53 -6.16 31.33 6.27
CA VAL A 53 -5.42 31.96 7.39
C VAL A 53 -5.84 33.42 7.56
N LEU A 54 -6.33 34.08 6.50
CA LEU A 54 -6.81 35.46 6.55
C LEU A 54 -8.33 35.55 6.85
N GLY A 55 -9.07 34.46 6.64
CA GLY A 55 -10.52 34.37 6.86
C GLY A 55 -10.92 33.79 8.21
N GLY A 56 -10.51 34.39 9.33
CA GLY A 56 -11.01 34.06 10.67
C GLY A 56 -12.50 34.36 10.92
N ILE A 57 -13.30 34.65 9.88
CA ILE A 57 -14.64 35.22 9.98
C ILE A 57 -15.50 34.74 8.79
N VAL A 58 -16.06 33.51 8.85
CA VAL A 58 -17.39 33.07 8.37
C VAL A 58 -17.63 31.68 8.98
N GLN A 59 -18.23 31.62 10.17
CA GLN A 59 -19.60 31.13 10.42
C GLN A 59 -19.81 29.63 10.14
N THR A 60 -19.88 28.79 11.19
CA THR A 60 -21.12 28.46 11.95
C THR A 60 -22.23 27.84 11.11
N SER A 61 -22.33 26.49 11.11
CA SER A 61 -23.56 25.74 11.42
C SER A 61 -23.41 24.23 11.17
N ALA A 62 -22.45 23.57 11.81
CA ALA A 62 -22.56 22.14 12.12
C ALA A 62 -21.53 21.82 13.21
N GLN A 63 -22.02 21.29 14.32
CA GLN A 63 -21.21 20.78 15.42
C GLN A 63 -20.17 19.79 14.88
N SER A 64 -18.92 20.21 14.78
CA SER A 64 -17.78 19.29 14.77
C SER A 64 -16.65 19.90 15.60
N THR A 65 -16.48 19.34 16.78
CA THR A 65 -15.37 19.59 17.69
C THR A 65 -14.05 19.30 16.97
N GLY A 66 -13.25 20.33 16.61
CA GLY A 66 -11.88 20.09 16.11
C GLY A 66 -11.15 21.21 15.35
N ILE A 67 -11.79 22.32 14.97
CA ILE A 67 -11.17 23.31 14.05
C ILE A 67 -10.13 24.23 14.73
N GLY A 68 -10.08 24.30 16.06
CA GLY A 68 -9.04 25.03 16.80
C GLY A 68 -7.61 24.45 16.68
N GLY A 69 -7.43 23.34 15.99
CA GLY A 69 -6.12 22.72 15.79
C GLY A 69 -5.35 23.21 14.57
N LEU A 70 -6.02 23.73 13.52
CA LEU A 70 -5.31 24.10 12.29
C LEU A 70 -4.35 25.26 12.52
N ASP A 71 -4.79 26.27 13.28
CA ASP A 71 -4.00 27.47 13.54
C ASP A 71 -2.74 27.17 14.40
N ASP A 72 -2.85 26.35 15.45
CA ASP A 72 -1.68 25.89 16.22
C ASP A 72 -0.73 25.02 15.39
N ILE A 73 -1.27 24.17 14.50
CA ILE A 73 -0.46 23.38 13.57
C ILE A 73 0.30 24.29 12.58
N LEU A 74 -0.38 25.28 12.01
CA LEU A 74 0.20 26.23 11.06
C LEU A 74 1.20 27.17 11.75
N ALA A 75 0.92 27.63 12.97
CA ALA A 75 1.83 28.42 13.77
C ALA A 75 3.16 27.69 14.04
N ARG A 76 3.10 26.36 14.24
CA ARG A 76 4.29 25.51 14.39
C ARG A 76 4.98 25.22 13.06
N ALA A 77 4.21 24.96 12.00
CA ALA A 77 4.73 24.65 10.68
C ALA A 77 5.38 25.87 10.00
N GLY A 78 4.94 27.09 10.35
CA GLY A 78 5.34 28.35 9.72
C GLY A 78 4.52 28.67 8.47
N ALA A 79 5.00 29.60 7.65
CA ALA A 79 4.32 30.00 6.42
C ALA A 79 4.45 28.93 5.34
N LEU A 80 3.43 28.80 4.48
CA LEU A 80 3.46 27.92 3.32
C LEU A 80 4.35 28.54 2.24
N LYS A 81 5.52 27.94 2.00
CA LYS A 81 6.46 28.35 0.95
C LYS A 81 5.96 27.91 -0.42
N GLU A 82 5.58 26.64 -0.53
CA GLU A 82 5.35 26.01 -1.82
C GLU A 82 4.29 24.90 -1.74
N CYS A 83 3.44 24.86 -2.78
CA CYS A 83 2.51 23.77 -3.05
C CYS A 83 2.82 23.24 -4.45
N LYS A 84 3.20 21.96 -4.56
CA LYS A 84 3.57 21.31 -5.82
C LYS A 84 2.79 20.03 -6.01
N TRP A 85 2.29 19.83 -7.21
CA TRP A 85 1.67 18.59 -7.65
C TRP A 85 2.53 18.03 -8.77
N THR A 86 2.98 16.78 -8.63
CA THR A 86 3.90 16.15 -9.60
C THR A 86 3.43 14.74 -9.89
N ASN A 87 3.54 14.30 -11.15
CA ASN A 87 3.22 12.92 -11.50
C ASN A 87 4.20 11.95 -10.82
N ILE A 88 3.67 10.84 -10.34
CA ILE A 88 4.43 9.72 -9.79
C ILE A 88 4.57 8.72 -10.91
N PRO A 89 5.79 8.35 -11.31
CA PRO A 89 5.96 7.33 -12.32
C PRO A 89 5.56 5.95 -11.77
N THR A 90 5.23 5.02 -12.67
CA THR A 90 4.92 3.64 -12.32
C THR A 90 6.13 2.96 -11.67
N TRP A 91 5.89 1.94 -10.85
CA TRP A 91 6.94 1.27 -10.06
C TRP A 91 8.08 0.72 -10.91
N SER A 92 7.81 0.28 -12.15
CA SER A 92 8.83 -0.13 -13.11
C SER A 92 9.83 0.99 -13.43
N TYR A 93 9.35 2.24 -13.50
CA TYR A 93 10.11 3.41 -13.93
C TYR A 93 10.76 4.20 -12.78
N TRP A 94 10.50 3.87 -11.51
CA TRP A 94 11.21 4.48 -10.36
C TRP A 94 12.72 4.25 -10.36
N ASN A 95 13.20 3.38 -11.25
CA ASN A 95 14.58 2.95 -11.35
C ASN A 95 15.31 3.55 -12.56
N GLU A 96 14.58 4.03 -13.56
CA GLU A 96 15.13 4.58 -14.81
C GLU A 96 15.38 6.09 -14.73
N GLU A 97 14.93 6.78 -13.68
CA GLU A 97 15.06 8.24 -13.55
C GLU A 97 16.53 8.74 -13.63
N HIS A 98 17.53 7.87 -13.43
CA HIS A 98 18.93 8.22 -13.70
C HIS A 98 19.38 7.95 -15.15
N SER A 99 18.90 6.87 -15.78
CA SER A 99 19.33 6.53 -17.15
C SER A 99 18.79 7.52 -18.19
N ILE A 100 17.65 8.16 -17.92
CA ILE A 100 17.04 9.15 -18.84
C ILE A 100 17.66 10.55 -18.65
N LEU A 101 18.34 10.80 -17.52
CA LEU A 101 18.99 12.09 -17.22
C LEU A 101 20.44 12.16 -17.73
N GLU A 102 21.07 11.05 -18.10
CA GLU A 102 22.46 11.02 -18.54
C GLU A 102 22.66 11.18 -20.05
N ASP A 103 21.64 10.92 -20.88
CA ASP A 103 21.84 10.94 -22.34
C ASP A 103 21.85 12.33 -22.99
N HIS A 104 21.32 13.39 -22.36
CA HIS A 104 21.35 14.74 -22.95
C HIS A 104 21.47 15.86 -21.89
N PRO A 105 22.65 16.47 -21.69
CA PRO A 105 22.89 17.50 -20.67
C PRO A 105 22.28 18.89 -20.99
N ASP A 106 21.67 19.07 -22.17
CA ASP A 106 21.24 20.40 -22.65
C ASP A 106 19.72 20.64 -22.60
N GLN A 107 18.96 19.76 -21.94
CA GLN A 107 17.51 19.90 -21.80
C GLN A 107 17.05 19.74 -20.35
N GLU A 108 16.89 20.87 -19.65
CA GLU A 108 16.08 21.00 -18.42
C GLU A 108 14.56 20.80 -18.70
N SER A 109 14.22 19.92 -19.65
CA SER A 109 12.85 19.54 -19.98
C SER A 109 12.30 18.71 -18.82
N SER A 110 11.32 19.26 -18.10
CA SER A 110 10.40 18.49 -17.24
C SER A 110 9.94 17.25 -18.02
N LEU A 111 10.46 16.07 -17.68
CA LEU A 111 10.08 14.79 -18.30
C LEU A 111 8.55 14.67 -18.29
N THR A 112 7.93 14.75 -19.46
CA THR A 112 6.49 14.54 -19.62
C THR A 112 6.23 13.04 -19.55
N LEU A 113 6.00 12.53 -18.33
CA LEU A 113 5.54 11.16 -18.12
C LEU A 113 4.24 10.94 -18.88
N THR A 114 4.20 9.90 -19.71
CA THR A 114 2.95 9.49 -20.34
C THR A 114 1.99 8.92 -19.28
N PRO A 115 0.67 8.95 -19.50
CA PRO A 115 -0.32 8.40 -18.57
C PRO A 115 -0.08 6.93 -18.24
N ASP A 116 0.46 6.16 -19.20
CA ASP A 116 0.75 4.73 -19.06
C ASP A 116 1.95 4.50 -18.12
N GLN A 117 2.83 5.49 -18.03
CA GLN A 117 4.01 5.51 -17.16
C GLN A 117 3.75 6.18 -15.82
N SER A 118 2.52 6.62 -15.53
CA SER A 118 2.17 7.35 -14.31
C SER A 118 1.33 6.50 -13.35
N ALA A 119 1.87 6.20 -12.17
CA ALA A 119 1.15 5.58 -11.06
C ALA A 119 0.33 6.56 -10.22
N GLY A 120 0.37 7.87 -10.51
CA GLY A 120 -0.49 8.84 -9.82
C GLY A 120 0.06 10.26 -9.71
N ILE A 121 -0.41 10.99 -8.71
CA ILE A 121 -0.06 12.40 -8.43
C ILE A 121 0.41 12.54 -6.99
N LEU A 122 1.60 13.10 -6.79
CA LEU A 122 2.16 13.49 -5.49
C LEU A 122 1.88 14.96 -5.24
N ILE A 123 1.23 15.26 -4.12
CA ILE A 123 0.97 16.59 -3.60
C ILE A 123 1.97 16.86 -2.46
N SER A 124 2.81 17.87 -2.63
CA SER A 124 3.80 18.30 -1.65
C SER A 124 3.51 19.71 -1.16
N LEU A 125 3.38 19.86 0.16
CA LEU A 125 3.19 21.14 0.85
C LEU A 125 4.44 21.43 1.69
N GLN A 126 5.21 22.43 1.28
CA GLN A 126 6.42 22.85 1.98
C GLN A 126 6.13 24.08 2.83
N TYR A 127 6.23 23.92 4.15
CA TYR A 127 6.19 25.01 5.13
C TYR A 127 7.61 25.35 5.61
N ASP A 128 7.76 26.42 6.39
CA ASP A 128 9.07 26.82 6.95
C ASP A 128 9.75 25.69 7.74
N ASN A 129 8.99 25.02 8.61
CA ASN A 129 9.50 24.06 9.59
C ASN A 129 9.04 22.62 9.31
N ALA A 130 8.24 22.39 8.28
CA ALA A 130 7.66 21.07 8.01
C ALA A 130 7.34 20.85 6.53
N THR A 131 7.44 19.60 6.09
CA THR A 131 6.96 19.17 4.77
C THR A 131 5.88 18.13 4.95
N TYR A 132 4.71 18.42 4.39
CA TYR A 132 3.56 17.52 4.37
C TYR A 132 3.31 17.00 2.97
N LYS A 133 2.82 15.76 2.88
CA LYS A 133 2.68 15.06 1.61
C LYS A 133 1.36 14.30 1.51
N ALA A 134 0.82 14.21 0.31
CA ALA A 134 -0.26 13.30 -0.04
C ALA A 134 0.02 12.71 -1.42
N ALA A 135 -0.41 11.47 -1.68
CA ALA A 135 -0.33 10.89 -3.01
C ALA A 135 -1.68 10.28 -3.40
N LEU A 136 -2.12 10.63 -4.61
CA LEU A 136 -3.26 10.07 -5.31
C LEU A 136 -2.72 8.96 -6.21
N LEU A 137 -3.04 7.70 -5.93
CA LEU A 137 -2.41 6.55 -6.57
C LEU A 137 -3.41 5.79 -7.43
N ALA A 138 -2.94 5.39 -8.62
CA ALA A 138 -3.54 4.42 -9.51
C ALA A 138 -3.14 2.98 -9.09
N GLY A 139 -3.56 2.00 -9.88
CA GLY A 139 -2.99 0.66 -9.81
C GLY A 139 -1.51 0.66 -10.21
N PRO A 140 -0.74 -0.35 -9.81
CA PRO A 140 0.66 -0.52 -10.24
C PRO A 140 0.78 -0.78 -11.74
N ASP A 141 -0.31 -1.15 -12.42
CA ASP A 141 -0.35 -1.38 -13.86
C ASP A 141 -0.60 -0.05 -14.63
N GLY A 142 -0.49 1.09 -13.93
CA GLY A 142 -0.67 2.43 -14.48
C GLY A 142 -2.12 2.92 -14.46
N TYR A 143 -2.35 4.04 -15.13
CA TYR A 143 -3.65 4.71 -15.17
C TYR A 143 -4.65 4.05 -16.14
N ARG A 144 -4.19 3.32 -17.17
CA ARG A 144 -5.03 2.69 -18.20
C ARG A 144 -5.06 1.17 -18.06
N HIS A 145 -6.27 0.60 -17.99
CA HIS A 145 -6.50 -0.77 -18.41
C HIS A 145 -6.95 -0.74 -19.88
N GLU A 146 -6.35 -1.56 -20.73
CA GLU A 146 -6.80 -1.73 -22.12
C GLU A 146 -8.30 -2.05 -22.14
N GLY A 147 -9.10 -1.22 -22.84
CA GLY A 147 -10.53 -1.43 -23.05
C GLY A 147 -11.50 -0.54 -22.26
N ASP A 148 -11.02 0.39 -21.43
CA ASP A 148 -11.89 1.22 -20.58
C ASP A 148 -12.39 2.50 -21.31
N GLU A 149 -13.63 2.46 -21.83
CA GLU A 149 -14.37 3.63 -22.32
C GLU A 149 -14.75 4.56 -21.13
N ARG A 150 -13.76 5.23 -20.56
CA ARG A 150 -14.00 6.16 -19.44
C ARG A 150 -14.62 7.46 -19.92
N PRO A 151 -15.52 8.07 -19.13
CA PRO A 151 -16.06 9.39 -19.44
C PRO A 151 -14.94 10.44 -19.58
N GLU A 152 -14.99 11.24 -20.64
CA GLU A 152 -14.09 12.38 -20.83
C GLU A 152 -14.09 13.29 -19.59
N GLY A 153 -12.93 13.83 -19.23
CA GLY A 153 -12.81 14.70 -18.06
C GLY A 153 -12.92 14.00 -16.70
N THR A 154 -12.66 12.69 -16.63
CA THR A 154 -12.54 11.97 -15.36
C THR A 154 -11.18 11.32 -15.17
N THR A 155 -10.64 11.43 -13.95
CA THR A 155 -9.38 10.79 -13.55
C THR A 155 -9.59 9.79 -12.41
N PHE A 156 -9.39 8.50 -12.67
CA PHE A 156 -9.50 7.45 -11.65
C PHE A 156 -8.19 7.20 -10.88
N LEU A 157 -8.12 7.71 -9.64
CA LEU A 157 -7.02 7.48 -8.69
C LEU A 157 -7.61 7.03 -7.34
N PRO A 158 -7.95 5.74 -7.18
CA PRO A 158 -8.84 5.29 -6.11
C PRO A 158 -8.21 5.26 -4.71
N LEU A 159 -6.89 5.36 -4.61
CA LEU A 159 -6.17 5.32 -3.34
C LEU A 159 -5.52 6.67 -3.03
N LEU A 160 -5.94 7.30 -1.94
CA LEU A 160 -5.30 8.51 -1.40
C LEU A 160 -4.53 8.17 -0.12
N VAL A 161 -3.23 8.42 -0.14
CA VAL A 161 -2.36 8.32 1.03
C VAL A 161 -1.98 9.71 1.51
N THR A 162 -2.08 9.97 2.82
CA THR A 162 -1.78 11.29 3.39
C THR A 162 -0.84 11.20 4.58
N ARG A 163 0.13 12.11 4.61
CA ARG A 163 1.07 12.34 5.71
C ARG A 163 1.03 13.81 6.10
N MET A 164 0.05 14.12 6.95
CA MET A 164 -0.14 15.45 7.51
C MET A 164 -1.00 15.39 8.78
N PRO A 165 -0.93 16.40 9.66
CA PRO A 165 -1.81 16.56 10.81
C PRO A 165 -3.30 16.53 10.41
N ASN A 166 -4.17 16.11 11.33
CA ASN A 166 -5.58 15.90 11.02
C ASN A 166 -6.26 17.15 10.45
N ALA A 167 -6.00 18.32 11.02
CA ALA A 167 -6.64 19.56 10.56
C ALA A 167 -6.29 19.89 9.10
N LEU A 168 -4.99 19.88 8.74
CA LEU A 168 -4.54 20.11 7.37
C LEU A 168 -5.07 19.04 6.41
N ARG A 169 -5.16 17.79 6.89
CA ARG A 169 -5.77 16.70 6.14
C ARG A 169 -7.22 17.01 5.80
N GLN A 170 -8.04 17.40 6.77
CA GLN A 170 -9.45 17.73 6.52
C GLN A 170 -9.58 18.87 5.50
N SER A 171 -8.72 19.89 5.56
CA SER A 171 -8.70 20.96 4.55
C SER A 171 -8.39 20.44 3.14
N LEU A 172 -7.39 19.57 3.00
CA LEU A 172 -7.08 18.93 1.71
C LEU A 172 -8.25 18.06 1.22
N LEU A 173 -8.86 17.28 2.11
CA LEU A 173 -10.00 16.42 1.75
C LEU A 173 -11.21 17.25 1.30
N SER A 174 -11.52 18.35 2.00
CA SER A 174 -12.59 19.29 1.61
C SER A 174 -12.33 19.86 0.23
N PHE A 175 -11.11 20.40 0.02
CA PHE A 175 -10.68 20.96 -1.26
C PHE A 175 -10.83 19.95 -2.39
N LEU A 176 -10.36 18.71 -2.21
CA LEU A 176 -10.48 17.67 -3.22
C LEU A 176 -11.95 17.36 -3.52
N SER A 177 -12.80 17.21 -2.49
CA SER A 177 -14.22 16.90 -2.70
C SER A 177 -14.98 18.02 -3.41
N GLU A 178 -14.69 19.28 -3.09
CA GLU A 178 -15.34 20.46 -3.68
C GLU A 178 -14.85 20.73 -5.10
N THR A 179 -13.56 20.52 -5.35
CA THR A 179 -12.94 20.82 -6.65
C THR A 179 -13.26 19.75 -7.68
N PHE A 180 -13.28 18.47 -7.28
CA PHE A 180 -13.40 17.34 -8.20
C PHE A 180 -14.70 16.54 -8.08
N ASP A 181 -15.66 17.02 -7.28
CA ASP A 181 -16.90 16.30 -6.93
C ASP A 181 -16.63 14.82 -6.55
N THR A 182 -15.57 14.61 -5.76
CA THR A 182 -15.10 13.27 -5.39
C THR A 182 -15.52 12.91 -3.97
N ARG A 183 -15.97 11.67 -3.80
CA ARG A 183 -16.28 11.10 -2.49
C ARG A 183 -15.02 10.50 -1.88
N ILE A 184 -14.68 11.00 -0.70
CA ILE A 184 -13.52 10.54 0.07
C ILE A 184 -13.98 9.81 1.33
N SER A 185 -13.39 8.65 1.61
CA SER A 185 -13.69 7.88 2.84
C SER A 185 -12.44 7.19 3.39
N VAL A 186 -12.36 7.03 4.71
CA VAL A 186 -11.22 6.33 5.33
C VAL A 186 -11.22 4.85 4.90
N LEU A 187 -10.07 4.36 4.43
CA LEU A 187 -9.94 2.98 3.99
C LEU A 187 -9.73 2.05 5.18
N ARG A 188 -10.82 1.45 5.68
CA ARG A 188 -10.74 0.42 6.73
C ARG A 188 -10.26 -0.90 6.15
N LEU A 189 -9.27 -1.50 6.81
CA LEU A 189 -8.67 -2.79 6.42
C LEU A 189 -9.24 -3.91 7.31
N PRO A 190 -10.08 -4.82 6.78
CA PRO A 190 -10.60 -5.95 7.54
C PRO A 190 -9.50 -6.91 8.01
N SER A 191 -9.79 -7.73 9.02
CA SER A 191 -8.89 -8.79 9.50
C SER A 191 -8.46 -9.72 8.36
N SER A 192 -9.42 -10.16 7.54
CA SER A 192 -9.18 -11.01 6.36
C SER A 192 -8.21 -10.38 5.36
N PHE A 193 -8.30 -9.06 5.16
CA PHE A 193 -7.37 -8.32 4.33
C PHE A 193 -5.96 -8.31 4.93
N LEU A 194 -5.82 -8.02 6.23
CA LEU A 194 -4.51 -8.00 6.89
C LEU A 194 -3.84 -9.37 6.84
N CYS A 195 -4.60 -10.44 7.12
CA CYS A 195 -4.16 -11.82 7.00
C CYS A 195 -3.70 -12.14 5.57
N ARG A 196 -4.51 -11.81 4.56
CA ARG A 196 -4.18 -12.04 3.14
C ARG A 196 -2.99 -11.22 2.67
N ALA A 197 -2.88 -9.96 3.07
CA ALA A 197 -1.79 -9.07 2.69
C ALA A 197 -0.46 -9.55 3.28
N PHE A 198 -0.46 -9.93 4.56
CA PHE A 198 0.71 -10.51 5.22
C PHE A 198 1.17 -11.80 4.53
N GLU A 199 0.24 -12.71 4.25
CA GLU A 199 0.59 -13.97 3.59
C GLU A 199 1.03 -13.81 2.15
N ARG A 200 0.41 -12.90 1.40
CA ARG A 200 0.88 -12.57 0.06
C ARG A 200 2.28 -11.99 0.08
N TYR A 201 2.61 -11.15 1.05
CA TYR A 201 3.94 -10.59 1.17
C TYR A 201 4.99 -11.68 1.41
N LEU A 202 4.74 -12.59 2.37
CA LEU A 202 5.62 -13.75 2.61
C LEU A 202 5.71 -14.66 1.38
N ALA A 203 4.59 -14.94 0.72
CA ALA A 203 4.57 -15.76 -0.49
C ALA A 203 5.35 -15.11 -1.64
N THR A 204 5.29 -13.79 -1.80
CA THR A 204 6.07 -13.06 -2.80
C THR A 204 7.56 -13.19 -2.51
N LEU A 205 8.01 -12.92 -1.28
CA LEU A 205 9.42 -13.08 -0.90
C LEU A 205 9.91 -14.52 -1.12
N ASN A 206 9.10 -15.52 -0.76
CA ASN A 206 9.48 -16.92 -0.93
C ASN A 206 9.51 -17.37 -2.40
N ARG A 207 8.52 -16.94 -3.21
CA ARG A 207 8.47 -17.26 -4.65
C ARG A 207 9.61 -16.64 -5.40
N THR A 208 9.93 -15.39 -5.12
CA THR A 208 11.00 -14.68 -5.82
C THR A 208 12.36 -15.23 -5.41
N ALA A 209 12.58 -15.52 -4.12
CA ALA A 209 13.75 -16.27 -3.64
C ALA A 209 13.87 -17.67 -4.27
N SER A 210 12.75 -18.35 -4.55
CA SER A 210 12.74 -19.69 -5.16
C SER A 210 12.89 -19.71 -6.68
N ARG A 211 12.36 -18.71 -7.41
CA ARG A 211 12.46 -18.61 -8.87
C ARG A 211 13.88 -18.37 -9.34
N MET A 212 14.68 -17.64 -8.55
CA MET A 212 16.12 -17.46 -8.76
C MET A 212 16.91 -18.79 -8.80
N LYS A 213 16.29 -19.90 -8.39
CA LYS A 213 16.94 -21.23 -8.29
C LYS A 213 16.64 -22.16 -9.45
N LYS A 214 15.70 -21.81 -10.35
CA LYS A 214 15.33 -22.70 -11.47
C LYS A 214 16.43 -22.81 -12.54
N HIS A 215 17.42 -21.92 -12.49
CA HIS A 215 18.63 -21.93 -13.33
C HIS A 215 19.85 -22.59 -12.65
N ALA A 216 19.75 -23.02 -11.39
CA ALA A 216 20.81 -23.76 -10.70
C ALA A 216 20.37 -25.22 -10.51
N THR A 217 21.02 -26.15 -11.21
CA THR A 217 20.58 -27.54 -11.47
C THR A 217 20.48 -28.46 -10.24
N TYR A 218 20.72 -27.99 -9.02
CA TYR A 218 20.66 -28.81 -7.80
C TYR A 218 20.16 -28.02 -6.58
N GLN A 219 18.98 -28.38 -6.05
CA GLN A 219 18.52 -27.90 -4.75
C GLN A 219 19.32 -28.58 -3.62
N THR A 220 20.29 -27.87 -3.06
CA THR A 220 21.00 -28.31 -1.85
C THR A 220 20.33 -27.76 -0.58
N ALA A 221 20.54 -28.43 0.56
CA ALA A 221 20.04 -27.96 1.86
C ALA A 221 20.55 -26.54 2.23
N ALA A 222 21.73 -26.16 1.74
CA ALA A 222 22.31 -24.82 1.92
C ALA A 222 21.43 -23.71 1.32
N SER A 223 20.82 -23.95 0.15
CA SER A 223 19.96 -22.97 -0.53
C SER A 223 18.65 -22.68 0.22
N LYS A 224 18.15 -23.63 1.03
CA LYS A 224 16.97 -23.37 1.89
C LYS A 224 17.34 -22.42 3.04
N VAL A 225 18.52 -22.59 3.63
CA VAL A 225 19.02 -21.76 4.74
C VAL A 225 19.17 -20.29 4.31
N GLU A 226 19.70 -20.04 3.11
CA GLU A 226 19.85 -18.67 2.59
C GLU A 226 18.50 -17.96 2.38
N SER A 227 17.48 -18.65 1.84
CA SER A 227 16.15 -18.05 1.66
C SER A 227 15.45 -17.76 2.98
N ARG A 228 15.65 -18.61 4.00
CA ARG A 228 15.17 -18.34 5.36
C ARG A 228 15.85 -17.09 5.93
N ALA A 229 17.18 -17.05 5.87
CA ALA A 229 17.98 -15.92 6.38
C ALA A 229 17.59 -14.59 5.71
N PHE A 230 17.29 -14.62 4.41
CA PHE A 230 16.78 -13.47 3.66
C PHE A 230 15.38 -13.03 4.12
N ILE A 231 14.41 -13.93 4.19
CA ILE A 231 13.05 -13.57 4.66
C ILE A 231 13.12 -12.99 6.08
N GLU A 232 13.95 -13.60 6.93
CA GLU A 232 14.16 -13.16 8.30
C GLU A 232 14.88 -11.80 8.39
N SER A 233 15.83 -11.50 7.48
CA SER A 233 16.53 -10.20 7.46
C SER A 233 15.59 -9.05 7.12
N ILE A 234 14.66 -9.29 6.20
CA ILE A 234 13.66 -8.31 5.76
C ILE A 234 12.52 -8.17 6.78
N MET A 235 11.97 -9.29 7.24
CA MET A 235 10.79 -9.30 8.10
C MET A 235 11.12 -9.00 9.56
N LYS A 236 12.34 -9.27 10.03
CA LYS A 236 12.78 -9.08 11.42
C LYS A 236 11.78 -9.71 12.40
N GLU A 237 11.51 -9.05 13.52
CA GLU A 237 10.45 -9.45 14.46
C GLU A 237 9.06 -9.09 13.91
N VAL A 238 8.10 -10.01 14.07
CA VAL A 238 6.71 -9.80 13.65
C VAL A 238 5.83 -9.67 14.89
N GLN A 239 5.10 -8.56 14.97
CA GLN A 239 4.07 -8.32 15.96
C GLN A 239 2.68 -8.37 15.29
N LEU A 240 1.82 -9.23 15.80
CA LEU A 240 0.42 -9.34 15.42
C LEU A 240 -0.46 -8.88 16.57
N THR A 241 -1.28 -7.85 16.37
CA THR A 241 -2.25 -7.40 17.38
C THR A 241 -3.62 -7.96 17.07
N LEU A 242 -4.14 -8.77 17.98
CA LEU A 242 -5.49 -9.31 17.94
C LEU A 242 -6.42 -8.47 18.81
N SER A 243 -7.67 -8.34 18.40
CA SER A 243 -8.73 -7.69 19.17
C SER A 243 -9.85 -8.68 19.48
N PHE A 244 -10.44 -8.52 20.66
CA PHE A 244 -11.49 -9.39 21.18
C PHE A 244 -12.75 -8.55 21.39
N PRO A 245 -13.60 -8.40 20.35
CA PRO A 245 -14.84 -7.67 20.49
C PRO A 245 -15.85 -8.43 21.39
N PRO A 246 -16.72 -7.72 22.11
CA PRO A 246 -17.85 -8.35 22.80
C PRO A 246 -18.71 -9.16 21.81
N PRO A 247 -19.20 -10.36 22.19
CA PRO A 247 -19.21 -10.94 23.54
C PRO A 247 -18.01 -11.86 23.86
N ILE A 248 -16.94 -11.87 23.06
CA ILE A 248 -15.84 -12.85 23.19
C ILE A 248 -15.05 -12.64 24.49
N SER A 249 -14.74 -11.38 24.80
CA SER A 249 -14.19 -10.97 26.08
C SER A 249 -14.66 -9.55 26.39
N THR A 250 -15.06 -9.31 27.63
CA THR A 250 -15.40 -7.96 28.12
C THR A 250 -14.18 -7.22 28.64
N ASP A 251 -13.19 -7.97 29.15
CA ASP A 251 -12.07 -7.43 29.92
C ASP A 251 -10.77 -7.42 29.09
N LEU A 252 -10.57 -8.44 28.25
CA LEU A 252 -9.45 -8.46 27.31
C LEU A 252 -9.88 -7.76 26.02
N LYS A 253 -9.34 -6.56 25.76
CA LYS A 253 -9.63 -5.82 24.54
C LYS A 253 -8.72 -6.21 23.38
N SER A 254 -7.45 -6.46 23.69
CA SER A 254 -6.41 -6.77 22.71
C SER A 254 -5.33 -7.69 23.27
N LEU A 255 -4.70 -8.47 22.39
CA LEU A 255 -3.54 -9.31 22.67
C LEU A 255 -2.48 -9.05 21.60
N ASP A 256 -1.26 -8.76 22.03
CA ASP A 256 -0.11 -8.64 21.14
C ASP A 256 0.68 -9.95 21.13
N ILE A 257 0.88 -10.50 19.94
CA ILE A 257 1.67 -11.71 19.69
C ILE A 257 2.98 -11.28 19.06
N HIS A 258 4.08 -11.55 19.74
CA HIS A 258 5.44 -11.28 19.28
C HIS A 258 6.06 -12.58 18.78
N ILE A 259 6.47 -12.59 17.52
CA ILE A 259 7.09 -13.73 16.85
C ILE A 259 8.55 -13.35 16.57
N PRO A 260 9.51 -14.01 17.23
CA PRO A 260 10.92 -13.79 16.99
C PRO A 260 11.29 -14.04 15.52
N ARG A 261 12.28 -13.28 15.05
CA ARG A 261 12.82 -13.37 13.69
C ARG A 261 13.04 -14.82 13.25
N ASP A 262 13.80 -15.57 14.04
CA ASP A 262 14.29 -16.92 13.70
C ASP A 262 13.17 -17.97 13.63
N SER A 263 11.98 -17.65 14.16
CA SER A 263 10.82 -18.56 14.14
C SER A 263 9.93 -18.36 12.91
N LEU A 264 10.03 -17.21 12.23
CA LEU A 264 9.12 -16.83 11.16
C LEU A 264 9.19 -17.80 9.98
N SER A 265 10.41 -18.12 9.55
CA SER A 265 10.63 -19.03 8.42
C SER A 265 10.18 -20.46 8.75
N ALA A 266 10.40 -20.90 9.99
CA ALA A 266 9.98 -22.21 10.47
C ALA A 266 8.45 -22.38 10.47
N PHE A 267 7.70 -21.36 10.92
CA PHE A 267 6.23 -21.38 10.85
C PHE A 267 5.73 -21.44 9.40
N TYR A 268 6.32 -20.63 8.52
CA TYR A 268 5.94 -20.60 7.11
C TYR A 268 6.20 -21.95 6.41
N GLU A 269 7.35 -22.57 6.64
CA GLU A 269 7.69 -23.88 6.05
C GLU A 269 6.87 -25.05 6.63
N HIS A 270 6.62 -25.05 7.94
CA HIS A 270 5.75 -26.04 8.56
C HIS A 270 4.35 -25.99 7.94
N GLY A 271 3.84 -24.77 7.73
CA GLY A 271 2.58 -24.53 7.05
C GLY A 271 2.54 -25.03 5.61
N LEU A 272 3.62 -24.81 4.85
CA LEU A 272 3.75 -25.31 3.48
C LEU A 272 3.70 -26.85 3.43
N GLY A 273 4.49 -27.54 4.25
CA GLY A 273 4.51 -29.00 4.29
C GLY A 273 3.17 -29.61 4.70
N SER A 274 2.45 -28.96 5.62
CA SER A 274 1.11 -29.36 6.04
C SER A 274 0.07 -29.22 4.92
N LEU A 275 0.21 -28.21 4.06
CA LEU A 275 -0.70 -28.00 2.91
C LEU A 275 -0.43 -29.00 1.77
N GLU A 276 0.83 -29.34 1.50
CA GLU A 276 1.18 -30.36 0.50
C GLU A 276 0.66 -31.75 0.89
N ALA A 277 0.70 -32.09 2.17
CA ALA A 277 0.15 -33.34 2.71
C ALA A 277 -1.38 -33.43 2.59
N GLU A 278 -2.08 -32.29 2.68
CA GLU A 278 -3.53 -32.19 2.52
C GLU A 278 -3.97 -32.18 1.05
N SER A 279 -3.22 -31.53 0.15
CA SER A 279 -3.53 -31.51 -1.28
C SER A 279 -3.47 -32.90 -1.93
N ASN A 280 -2.63 -33.80 -1.40
CA ASN A 280 -2.59 -35.20 -1.85
C ASN A 280 -3.81 -36.03 -1.40
N LYS A 281 -4.68 -35.49 -0.53
CA LYS A 281 -5.88 -36.18 -0.01
C LYS A 281 -7.21 -35.60 -0.48
N LYS A 282 -7.23 -34.39 -1.04
CA LYS A 282 -8.44 -33.76 -1.61
C LYS A 282 -8.08 -32.96 -2.87
N SER A 283 -8.26 -33.59 -4.03
CA SER A 283 -8.50 -32.85 -5.26
C SER A 283 -9.88 -32.21 -5.16
N ILE A 284 -10.03 -31.00 -5.72
CA ILE A 284 -11.28 -30.20 -5.83
C ILE A 284 -11.50 -29.21 -4.66
N GLU A 285 -10.74 -28.11 -4.66
CA GLU A 285 -11.23 -26.73 -4.43
C GLU A 285 -10.07 -25.76 -4.72
N ARG A 286 -10.02 -25.22 -5.93
CA ARG A 286 -8.88 -24.46 -6.49
C ARG A 286 -8.86 -22.97 -6.11
N ASP A 287 -9.66 -22.54 -5.15
CA ASP A 287 -9.94 -21.10 -4.96
C ASP A 287 -9.72 -20.56 -3.53
N VAL A 288 -9.26 -21.39 -2.59
CA VAL A 288 -8.87 -20.91 -1.25
C VAL A 288 -7.43 -20.41 -1.29
N PRO A 289 -7.14 -19.14 -0.91
CA PRO A 289 -5.78 -18.65 -0.80
C PRO A 289 -4.97 -19.51 0.16
N SER A 290 -3.90 -20.13 -0.33
CA SER A 290 -2.93 -20.84 0.51
C SER A 290 -2.30 -19.87 1.50
N ALA A 291 -2.50 -20.11 2.79
CA ALA A 291 -2.00 -19.30 3.90
C ALA A 291 -1.21 -20.20 4.88
N PRO A 292 0.01 -20.58 4.49
CA PRO A 292 0.81 -21.55 5.23
C PRO A 292 1.17 -21.06 6.63
N PHE A 293 1.64 -19.81 6.77
CA PHE A 293 2.08 -19.30 8.06
C PHE A 293 0.91 -19.16 9.04
N LEU A 294 -0.23 -18.61 8.61
CA LEU A 294 -1.41 -18.42 9.46
C LEU A 294 -2.02 -19.77 9.85
N LYS A 295 -1.94 -20.79 8.99
CA LYS A 295 -2.31 -22.16 9.35
C LYS A 295 -1.42 -22.68 10.48
N ALA A 296 -0.10 -22.63 10.30
CA ALA A 296 0.85 -23.12 11.31
C ALA A 296 0.74 -22.35 12.63
N LEU A 297 0.50 -21.03 12.57
CA LEU A 297 0.27 -20.21 13.75
C LEU A 297 -1.02 -20.60 14.47
N SER A 298 -2.11 -20.83 13.73
CA SER A 298 -3.39 -21.25 14.31
C SER A 298 -3.29 -22.63 14.98
N GLU A 299 -2.59 -23.58 14.36
CA GLU A 299 -2.30 -24.90 14.93
C GLU A 299 -1.43 -24.80 16.19
N TYR A 300 -0.42 -23.93 16.18
CA TYR A 300 0.44 -23.70 17.35
C TYR A 300 -0.34 -23.14 18.54
N PHE A 301 -1.25 -22.19 18.31
CA PHE A 301 -2.09 -21.62 19.36
C PHE A 301 -3.12 -22.62 19.89
N ASP A 302 -3.72 -23.44 19.03
CA ASP A 302 -4.67 -24.47 19.46
C ASP A 302 -3.95 -25.55 20.30
N HIS A 303 -2.77 -25.99 19.86
CA HIS A 303 -2.02 -27.04 20.56
C HIS A 303 -1.36 -26.57 21.87
N ASN A 304 -0.72 -25.40 21.87
CA ASN A 304 0.11 -24.96 22.99
C ASN A 304 -0.60 -24.00 23.95
N LEU A 305 -1.60 -23.26 23.45
CA LEU A 305 -2.29 -22.21 24.22
C LEU A 305 -3.79 -22.49 24.40
N ALA A 306 -4.29 -23.63 23.87
CA ALA A 306 -5.71 -23.96 23.84
C ALA A 306 -6.59 -22.83 23.28
N MET A 307 -6.03 -22.03 22.36
CA MET A 307 -6.67 -20.86 21.79
C MET A 307 -6.93 -21.09 20.31
N LYS A 308 -8.21 -21.11 19.93
CA LYS A 308 -8.61 -21.22 18.53
C LYS A 308 -8.59 -19.86 17.87
N LEU A 309 -7.66 -19.68 16.94
CA LEU A 309 -7.54 -18.49 16.10
C LEU A 309 -8.24 -18.77 14.76
N ASP A 310 -9.33 -18.07 14.46
CA ASP A 310 -9.97 -18.13 13.15
C ASP A 310 -9.40 -17.05 12.22
N LEU A 311 -8.14 -17.25 11.80
CA LEU A 311 -7.43 -16.34 10.89
C LEU A 311 -7.46 -16.82 9.43
N ARG A 312 -8.27 -17.86 9.14
CA ARG A 312 -8.31 -18.56 7.85
C ARG A 312 -9.42 -18.06 6.92
N ASP A 313 -10.31 -17.19 7.39
CA ASP A 313 -11.31 -16.57 6.55
C ASP A 313 -10.70 -15.45 5.69
N PHE A 314 -10.11 -15.83 4.57
CA PHE A 314 -9.53 -14.91 3.58
C PHE A 314 -10.56 -14.35 2.60
N THR A 315 -11.75 -14.93 2.57
CA THR A 315 -12.77 -14.61 1.57
C THR A 315 -13.67 -13.46 2.00
N GLY A 316 -13.70 -13.13 3.30
CA GLY A 316 -14.58 -12.07 3.82
C GLY A 316 -16.05 -12.34 3.50
N ARG A 317 -16.37 -13.58 3.13
CA ARG A 317 -17.70 -14.06 2.85
C ARG A 317 -18.21 -14.55 4.18
N ASP A 318 -19.05 -13.75 4.81
CA ASP A 318 -19.74 -14.12 6.04
C ASP A 318 -20.19 -15.58 5.92
N SER A 319 -19.63 -16.42 6.79
CA SER A 319 -19.90 -17.86 6.91
C SER A 319 -21.37 -18.05 7.31
N SER A 320 -22.25 -17.87 6.33
CA SER A 320 -23.70 -17.86 6.45
C SER A 320 -24.35 -19.10 5.82
N SER A 321 -23.57 -20.05 5.29
CA SER A 321 -24.12 -21.25 4.64
C SER A 321 -23.89 -22.57 5.38
N THR A 322 -23.26 -22.57 6.55
CA THR A 322 -23.25 -23.72 7.46
C THR A 322 -23.58 -23.23 8.85
N GLY A 323 -24.77 -23.59 9.34
CA GLY A 323 -25.43 -23.04 10.53
C GLY A 323 -24.75 -23.34 11.88
N ASN A 324 -23.47 -22.99 12.03
CA ASN A 324 -22.71 -23.08 13.27
C ASN A 324 -21.73 -21.91 13.48
N SER A 325 -21.91 -20.78 12.81
CA SER A 325 -21.09 -19.55 12.97
C SER A 325 -21.43 -18.74 14.23
N LYS A 326 -21.57 -19.42 15.38
CA LYS A 326 -21.85 -18.80 16.68
C LYS A 326 -20.61 -18.47 17.52
N GLY A 327 -19.40 -18.51 16.98
CA GLY A 327 -18.26 -18.00 17.72
C GLY A 327 -16.93 -18.16 17.02
N GLN A 328 -16.30 -17.04 16.66
CA GLN A 328 -15.00 -16.63 17.19
C GLN A 328 -14.47 -15.43 16.39
N ASN A 329 -14.94 -14.23 16.71
CA ASN A 329 -14.51 -13.03 15.99
C ASN A 329 -13.25 -12.42 16.62
N ILE A 330 -12.22 -13.23 16.91
CA ILE A 330 -10.89 -12.68 17.19
C ILE A 330 -10.42 -12.03 15.89
N ARG A 331 -10.17 -10.72 15.90
CA ARG A 331 -9.83 -9.98 14.69
C ARG A 331 -8.40 -9.51 14.75
N LEU A 332 -7.62 -9.80 13.72
CA LEU A 332 -6.34 -9.16 13.49
C LEU A 332 -6.59 -7.68 13.20
N THR A 333 -6.03 -6.80 14.01
CA THR A 333 -6.16 -5.34 13.86
C THR A 333 -4.88 -4.66 13.42
N LYS A 334 -3.72 -5.31 13.60
CA LYS A 334 -2.44 -4.74 13.20
C LYS A 334 -1.45 -5.84 12.89
N VAL A 335 -0.66 -5.61 11.84
CA VAL A 335 0.54 -6.38 11.51
C VAL A 335 1.70 -5.39 11.50
N SER A 336 2.76 -5.70 12.23
CA SER A 336 3.98 -4.89 12.28
C SER A 336 5.18 -5.80 12.12
N CYS A 337 6.01 -5.54 11.12
CA CYS A 337 7.24 -6.26 10.88
C CYS A 337 8.34 -5.30 10.41
N GLY A 338 9.56 -5.80 10.23
CA GLY A 338 10.68 -5.05 9.67
C GLY A 338 10.42 -4.47 8.28
N ALA A 339 9.48 -5.06 7.53
CA ALA A 339 9.15 -4.64 6.18
C ALA A 339 8.04 -3.59 6.09
N PHE A 340 6.99 -3.72 6.90
CA PHE A 340 5.87 -2.78 6.89
C PHE A 340 5.08 -2.81 8.20
N VAL A 341 4.22 -1.81 8.37
CA VAL A 341 3.16 -1.79 9.38
C VAL A 341 1.83 -1.55 8.68
N LEU A 342 0.84 -2.39 8.95
CA LEU A 342 -0.54 -2.27 8.47
C LEU A 342 -1.51 -2.30 9.66
N GLY A 343 -2.41 -1.32 9.74
CA GLY A 343 -3.46 -1.25 10.76
C GLY A 343 -4.87 -1.25 10.17
N SER A 344 -5.82 -1.86 10.87
CA SER A 344 -7.24 -1.94 10.47
C SER A 344 -7.92 -0.57 10.33
N GLU A 345 -7.36 0.44 10.99
CA GLU A 345 -7.74 1.85 10.93
C GLU A 345 -7.33 2.58 9.63
N GLY A 346 -6.70 1.89 8.68
CA GLY A 346 -6.28 2.51 7.42
C GLY A 346 -4.97 3.26 7.57
N ARG A 347 -4.02 2.71 8.34
CA ARG A 347 -2.66 3.24 8.44
C ARG A 347 -1.68 2.25 7.86
N ILE A 348 -0.73 2.76 7.08
CA ILE A 348 0.38 2.00 6.53
C ILE A 348 1.71 2.68 6.82
N LYS A 349 2.77 1.91 6.96
CA LYS A 349 4.15 2.38 6.94
C LYS A 349 4.99 1.37 6.19
N PHE A 350 5.60 1.74 5.07
CA PHE A 350 6.62 0.91 4.44
C PHE A 350 7.94 1.15 5.17
N LEU A 351 8.56 0.09 5.68
CA LEU A 351 9.79 0.15 6.48
C LEU A 351 10.99 -0.42 5.73
N ALA A 352 10.79 -1.49 4.96
CA ALA A 352 11.81 -1.99 4.05
C ALA A 352 11.89 -1.04 2.87
N ASN A 353 12.91 -0.17 2.91
CA ASN A 353 13.32 0.66 1.80
C ASN A 353 14.63 0.08 1.23
N PRO A 354 14.56 -0.64 0.10
CA PRO A 354 15.76 -1.16 -0.56
C PRO A 354 16.65 -0.06 -1.17
N GLY A 355 16.20 1.21 -1.21
CA GLY A 355 16.89 2.28 -1.93
C GLY A 355 16.59 2.24 -3.44
N ARG A 356 17.23 3.12 -4.22
CA ARG A 356 17.15 3.11 -5.69
C ARG A 356 17.90 1.88 -6.22
N THR A 357 17.29 1.12 -7.12
CA THR A 357 17.96 -0.01 -7.81
C THR A 357 17.58 -0.04 -9.26
N ILE A 358 18.55 -0.02 -10.18
CA ILE A 358 18.28 -0.12 -11.62
C ILE A 358 17.64 -1.49 -11.89
N LEU A 359 16.38 -1.48 -12.35
CA LEU A 359 15.75 -2.64 -12.98
C LEU A 359 16.17 -2.59 -14.44
N LEU A 360 17.00 -3.54 -14.87
CA LEU A 360 17.16 -3.80 -16.28
C LEU A 360 15.95 -4.61 -16.74
N ASP A 361 15.53 -4.38 -17.98
CA ASP A 361 14.38 -5.01 -18.63
C ASP A 361 14.44 -6.55 -18.49
N ASP A 362 13.28 -7.19 -18.28
CA ASP A 362 13.15 -8.65 -18.21
C ASP A 362 13.46 -9.32 -19.59
N SER A 363 13.69 -8.52 -20.65
CA SER A 363 14.06 -8.98 -22.00
C SER A 363 15.55 -9.19 -22.22
N ASP A 364 16.41 -8.54 -21.43
CA ASP A 364 17.86 -8.55 -21.64
C ASP A 364 18.56 -9.34 -20.52
N GLU A 365 18.18 -10.62 -20.39
CA GLU A 365 18.98 -11.62 -19.66
C GLU A 365 20.22 -12.03 -20.48
N GLU A 366 21.02 -11.06 -20.95
CA GLU A 366 22.41 -11.36 -21.31
C GLU A 366 23.29 -11.22 -20.06
N GLU A 367 23.69 -12.39 -19.57
CA GLU A 367 24.62 -12.68 -18.50
C GLU A 367 25.80 -11.69 -18.39
N GLY A 368 25.66 -10.72 -17.49
CA GLY A 368 26.81 -10.12 -16.81
C GLY A 368 26.96 -10.77 -15.43
N ASP A 369 28.07 -11.47 -15.20
CA ASP A 369 28.52 -12.11 -13.94
C ASP A 369 28.82 -11.09 -12.81
N GLY A 370 28.07 -9.99 -12.74
CA GLY A 370 28.37 -8.82 -11.90
C GLY A 370 27.19 -8.22 -11.14
N ILE A 371 25.96 -8.77 -11.24
CA ILE A 371 24.84 -8.25 -10.43
C ILE A 371 25.05 -8.70 -8.97
N ASP A 372 25.45 -7.73 -8.14
CA ASP A 372 25.66 -7.83 -6.69
C ASP A 372 24.44 -8.48 -5.99
N VAL A 373 24.72 -9.38 -5.05
CA VAL A 373 23.69 -10.08 -4.25
C VAL A 373 22.78 -9.07 -3.55
N ASP A 374 23.35 -7.96 -3.10
CA ASP A 374 22.61 -6.86 -2.46
C ASP A 374 21.62 -6.18 -3.40
N GLU A 375 21.97 -6.00 -4.68
CA GLU A 375 21.04 -5.44 -5.68
C GLU A 375 19.88 -6.40 -5.96
N ARG A 376 20.17 -7.71 -6.00
CA ARG A 376 19.13 -8.73 -6.20
C ARG A 376 18.14 -8.74 -5.03
N GLU A 377 18.64 -8.75 -3.79
CA GLU A 377 17.79 -8.70 -2.58
C GLU A 377 16.89 -7.46 -2.56
N LYS A 378 17.44 -6.30 -2.94
CA LYS A 378 16.69 -5.05 -3.07
C LYS A 378 15.55 -5.15 -4.07
N ARG A 379 15.76 -5.81 -5.23
CA ARG A 379 14.69 -6.04 -6.23
C ARG A 379 13.55 -6.90 -5.67
N LEU A 380 13.85 -7.91 -4.85
CA LEU A 380 12.82 -8.77 -4.23
C LEU A 380 11.95 -7.98 -3.26
N VAL A 381 12.56 -7.12 -2.46
CA VAL A 381 11.86 -6.22 -1.53
C VAL A 381 10.96 -5.25 -2.30
N TRP A 382 11.47 -4.67 -3.38
CA TRP A 382 10.70 -3.81 -4.28
C TRP A 382 9.44 -4.50 -4.79
N LYS A 383 9.59 -5.70 -5.35
CA LYS A 383 8.46 -6.49 -5.87
C LYS A 383 7.44 -6.86 -4.80
N ALA A 384 7.88 -7.15 -3.59
CA ALA A 384 6.99 -7.43 -2.46
C ALA A 384 6.21 -6.17 -2.01
N ASN A 385 6.86 -5.02 -1.98
CA ASN A 385 6.22 -3.73 -1.69
C ASN A 385 5.21 -3.33 -2.77
N GLU A 386 5.53 -3.57 -4.05
CA GLU A 386 4.66 -3.30 -5.20
C GLU A 386 3.38 -4.14 -5.10
N GLU A 387 3.53 -5.44 -4.83
CA GLU A 387 2.41 -6.35 -4.68
C GLU A 387 1.52 -5.94 -3.49
N LEU A 388 2.12 -5.47 -2.39
CA LEU A 388 1.34 -4.94 -1.28
C LEU A 388 0.52 -3.71 -1.69
N LEU A 389 1.10 -2.79 -2.47
CA LEU A 389 0.36 -1.65 -3.02
C LEU A 389 -0.75 -2.09 -3.98
N ARG A 390 -0.50 -3.07 -4.85
CA ARG A 390 -1.50 -3.67 -5.76
C ARG A 390 -2.72 -4.14 -4.97
N VAL A 391 -2.47 -4.85 -3.87
CA VAL A 391 -3.52 -5.39 -2.99
C VAL A 391 -4.30 -4.27 -2.30
N LEU A 392 -3.63 -3.20 -1.89
CA LEU A 392 -4.28 -2.02 -1.30
C LEU A 392 -5.16 -1.29 -2.32
N THR A 393 -4.67 -1.07 -3.53
CA THR A 393 -5.44 -0.41 -4.60
C THR A 393 -6.64 -1.26 -5.00
N ALA A 394 -6.47 -2.57 -5.18
CA ALA A 394 -7.59 -3.49 -5.45
C ALA A 394 -8.66 -3.46 -4.34
N ARG A 395 -8.26 -3.21 -3.07
CA ARG A 395 -9.22 -3.05 -1.97
C ARG A 395 -10.03 -1.75 -2.08
N THR A 396 -9.46 -0.69 -2.67
CA THR A 396 -10.15 0.58 -2.90
C THR A 396 -11.13 0.53 -4.05
N THR A 397 -10.89 -0.28 -5.08
CA THR A 397 -11.79 -0.44 -6.22
C THR A 397 -13.00 -1.32 -5.88
N GLY A 398 -12.87 -2.21 -4.89
CA GLY A 398 -13.89 -3.20 -4.53
C GLY A 398 -13.66 -4.51 -5.30
N PRO A 399 -14.36 -5.62 -4.95
CA PRO A 399 -14.32 -6.81 -5.79
C PRO A 399 -14.92 -6.44 -7.15
N TRP A 400 -14.06 -6.35 -8.17
CA TRP A 400 -14.52 -6.33 -9.55
C TRP A 400 -15.12 -7.71 -9.81
N THR A 401 -16.44 -7.84 -9.66
CA THR A 401 -17.18 -8.84 -10.40
C THR A 401 -17.21 -8.33 -11.83
N PRO A 402 -16.59 -8.99 -12.82
CA PRO A 402 -17.01 -8.77 -14.18
C PRO A 402 -18.52 -9.03 -14.19
N ASP A 403 -19.32 -8.02 -14.51
CA ASP A 403 -20.70 -8.22 -14.90
C ASP A 403 -20.65 -9.08 -16.15
N ASN A 404 -20.72 -10.39 -15.95
CA ASN A 404 -20.97 -11.36 -16.98
C ASN A 404 -22.49 -11.41 -17.17
N ASP A 405 -23.05 -10.29 -17.61
CA ASP A 405 -24.42 -10.17 -18.09
C ASP A 405 -24.50 -8.98 -19.06
N ARG A 406 -24.20 -9.27 -20.33
CA ARG A 406 -24.97 -8.77 -21.48
C ARG A 406 -24.72 -9.63 -22.71
#